data_AF-A0A518D738-F1
#
_entry.id   AF-A0A518D738-F1
#
_cell.length_a   1.000
_cell.length_b   1.000
_cell.length_c   1.000
_cell.angle_alpha   90.00
_cell.angle_beta   90.00
_cell.angle_gamma   90.00
#
_symmetry.space_group_name_H-M   'P 1'
#
loop_
_entity.id
_entity.type
_entity.pdbx_description
1 polymer ?
#
loop_
_entity_poly.entity_id
_entity_poly.type
_entity_poly.pdbx_seq_one_letter_code
_entity_poly.pdbx_strand_id
1 'polypeptide(L)'
;MRFRIATLLYVIALIAVSIATCGPRGILAAAMVFGGWVLVLWSTPPKSVGIVPKVLGVFLLVAGALVVKLLPAIDSARSSAGSGYCLYQIQQVALAVLAFDAANGGPPSPIVRSGSGEELHSWRTLLLPHVGQNSLYQRIDLTKAWNAPANRAATSLPVEEYRCSAAKPGSSTTSYHAIVDDRTVWSAKKTSLASIPDGAANTIMLIEADLGAEWAEPRDLSFVEAVDLLTGAIEWRSHSSHTWDHSLFYHPAPVLHVVFADGHISTIRGTLSRETAEALLTCNGGETIGFDFQENAVEPQLDHGRIAVFTAFCLLSLAPARWAFSRRVEGEA
;
A
#
# COMPACT_ATOMS: atom_id res chain seq x y z
N MET A 1 -20.77 14.26 45.13
CA MET A 1 -20.96 13.48 43.89
C MET A 1 -21.81 12.25 44.20
N ARG A 2 -22.80 11.90 43.38
CA ARG A 2 -23.15 10.48 43.21
C ARG A 2 -22.70 10.13 41.80
N PHE A 3 -21.51 9.55 41.67
CA PHE A 3 -21.09 8.89 40.43
C PHE A 3 -22.15 7.85 40.11
N ARG A 4 -23.03 8.14 39.16
CA ARG A 4 -24.03 7.18 38.71
C ARG A 4 -23.33 6.22 37.78
N ILE A 5 -23.65 4.93 37.90
CA ILE A 5 -23.15 3.86 37.02
C ILE A 5 -23.31 4.27 35.53
N ALA A 6 -24.38 4.98 35.20
CA ALA A 6 -24.63 5.54 33.86
C ALA A 6 -23.50 6.44 33.32
N THR A 7 -22.85 7.26 34.15
CA THR A 7 -21.76 8.14 33.71
C THR A 7 -20.50 7.33 33.37
N LEU A 8 -20.21 6.29 34.16
CA LEU A 8 -19.10 5.39 33.89
C LEU A 8 -19.33 4.61 32.59
N LEU A 9 -20.54 4.06 32.41
CA LEU A 9 -20.93 3.36 31.18
C LEU A 9 -20.83 4.26 29.94
N TYR A 10 -21.25 5.52 30.06
CA TYR A 10 -21.13 6.50 28.98
C TYR A 10 -19.67 6.73 28.58
N VAL A 11 -18.78 6.96 29.54
CA VAL A 11 -17.35 7.22 29.25
C VAL A 11 -16.69 6.00 28.61
N ILE A 12 -16.99 4.79 29.11
CA ILE A 12 -16.48 3.54 28.53
C ILE A 12 -16.97 3.39 27.09
N ALA A 13 -18.27 3.60 26.84
CA ALA A 13 -18.84 3.52 25.49
C ALA A 13 -18.25 4.56 24.54
N LEU A 14 -18.08 5.81 25.00
CA LEU A 14 -17.48 6.88 24.22
C LEU A 14 -16.03 6.56 23.84
N ILE A 15 -15.22 6.06 24.79
CA ILE A 15 -13.85 5.63 24.53
C ILE A 15 -13.83 4.47 23.54
N ALA A 16 -14.64 3.43 23.75
CA ALA A 16 -14.69 2.24 22.90
C ALA A 16 -15.03 2.61 21.45
N VAL A 17 -16.06 3.43 21.24
CA VAL A 17 -16.50 3.82 19.90
C VAL A 17 -15.51 4.80 19.25
N SER A 18 -14.85 5.68 20.03
CA SER A 18 -13.80 6.55 19.50
C SER A 18 -12.57 5.76 19.05
N ILE A 19 -12.15 4.76 19.83
CA ILE A 19 -11.05 3.85 19.46
C ILE A 19 -11.43 3.03 18.22
N ALA A 20 -12.66 2.52 18.15
CA ALA A 20 -13.14 1.78 16.98
C ALA A 20 -13.16 2.65 15.70
N THR A 21 -13.38 3.97 15.83
CA THR A 21 -13.41 4.89 14.69
C THR A 21 -12.02 5.32 14.22
N CYS A 22 -11.11 5.61 15.16
CA CYS A 22 -9.82 6.29 14.87
C CYS A 22 -8.59 5.52 15.34
N GLY A 23 -8.73 4.23 15.65
CA GLY A 23 -7.68 3.43 16.27
C GLY A 23 -7.29 3.94 17.67
N PRO A 24 -6.11 3.59 18.18
CA PRO A 24 -5.68 3.91 19.55
C PRO A 24 -5.72 5.40 19.90
N ARG A 25 -5.53 6.28 18.91
CA ARG A 25 -5.58 7.75 19.09
C ARG A 25 -6.99 8.29 19.32
N GLY A 26 -8.03 7.47 19.11
CA GLY A 26 -9.42 7.79 19.41
C GLY A 26 -9.67 8.18 20.87
N ILE A 27 -8.79 7.78 21.80
CA ILE A 27 -8.84 8.23 23.21
C ILE A 27 -8.79 9.76 23.33
N LEU A 28 -8.04 10.44 22.44
CA LEU A 28 -7.96 11.91 22.44
C LEU A 28 -9.31 12.53 22.10
N ALA A 29 -10.00 12.01 21.08
CA ALA A 29 -11.33 12.44 20.69
C ALA A 29 -12.34 12.23 21.83
N ALA A 30 -12.32 11.05 22.47
CA ALA A 30 -13.16 10.76 23.62
C ALA A 30 -12.90 11.72 24.80
N ALA A 31 -11.63 12.01 25.09
CA ALA A 31 -11.24 12.92 26.18
C ALA A 31 -11.71 14.37 25.91
N MET A 32 -11.57 14.85 24.67
CA MET A 32 -12.07 16.18 24.27
C MET A 32 -13.59 16.27 24.38
N VAL A 33 -14.32 15.26 23.89
CA VAL A 33 -15.78 15.23 23.96
C VAL A 33 -16.26 15.16 25.40
N PHE A 34 -15.67 14.29 26.22
CA PHE A 34 -16.03 14.17 27.63
C PHE A 34 -15.71 15.45 28.43
N GLY A 35 -14.49 15.99 28.25
CA GLY A 35 -14.07 17.24 28.88
C GLY A 35 -14.95 18.43 28.47
N GLY A 36 -15.35 18.49 27.20
CA GLY A 36 -16.30 19.49 26.70
C GLY A 36 -17.64 19.42 27.44
N TRP A 37 -18.20 18.23 27.61
CA TRP A 37 -19.43 18.04 28.37
C TRP A 37 -19.30 18.35 29.86
N VAL A 38 -18.17 18.01 30.48
CA VAL A 38 -17.88 18.38 31.88
C VAL A 38 -17.90 19.89 32.05
N LEU A 39 -17.27 20.64 31.14
CA LEU A 39 -17.26 22.10 31.18
C LEU A 39 -18.65 22.70 30.96
N VAL A 40 -19.45 22.16 30.04
CA VAL A 40 -20.81 22.63 29.75
C VAL A 40 -21.77 22.37 30.93
N LEU A 41 -21.69 21.18 31.55
CA LEU A 41 -22.66 20.73 32.55
C LEU A 41 -22.32 21.14 33.98
N TRP A 42 -21.05 21.35 34.31
CA TRP A 42 -20.59 21.57 35.68
C TRP A 42 -20.01 22.95 35.94
N SER A 43 -19.98 23.86 34.96
CA SER A 43 -19.73 25.27 35.23
C SER A 43 -20.91 25.86 36.03
N THR A 44 -20.81 25.90 37.36
CA THR A 44 -21.72 26.67 38.22
C THR A 44 -21.33 28.15 38.14
N PRO A 45 -22.24 29.08 37.81
CA PRO A 45 -21.85 30.46 37.55
C PRO A 45 -21.66 31.27 38.85
N PRO A 46 -20.56 32.03 38.97
CA PRO A 46 -20.62 33.40 39.45
C PRO A 46 -21.03 34.33 38.30
N LYS A 47 -21.83 35.37 38.60
CA LYS A 47 -22.63 36.18 37.66
C LYS A 47 -21.87 36.89 36.50
N SER A 48 -20.54 36.83 36.43
CA SER A 48 -19.74 37.47 35.37
C SER A 48 -18.83 36.54 34.55
N VAL A 49 -18.70 35.25 34.91
CA VAL A 49 -17.71 34.32 34.27
C VAL A 49 -18.36 33.10 33.60
N GLY A 50 -19.68 32.93 33.72
CA GLY A 50 -20.38 31.70 33.28
C GLY A 50 -20.41 31.41 31.78
N ILE A 51 -20.02 32.35 30.91
CA ILE A 51 -20.02 32.17 29.44
C ILE A 51 -18.75 31.47 28.96
N VAL A 52 -17.59 31.81 29.53
CA VAL A 52 -16.26 31.32 29.11
C VAL A 52 -16.12 29.79 29.14
N PRO A 53 -16.44 29.06 30.24
CA PRO A 53 -16.29 27.61 30.26
C PRO A 53 -17.25 26.89 29.31
N LYS A 54 -18.42 27.47 29.03
CA LYS A 54 -19.38 26.93 28.06
C LYS A 54 -18.88 27.05 26.63
N VAL A 55 -18.33 28.22 26.27
CA VAL A 55 -17.71 28.43 24.95
C VAL A 55 -16.52 27.49 24.76
N LEU A 56 -15.68 27.33 25.78
CA LEU A 56 -14.56 26.38 25.76
C LEU A 56 -15.05 24.93 25.62
N GLY A 57 -16.12 24.56 26.32
CA GLY A 57 -16.71 23.23 26.21
C GLY A 57 -17.26 22.92 24.81
N VAL A 58 -17.95 23.88 24.18
CA VAL A 58 -18.40 23.77 22.78
C VAL A 58 -17.21 23.67 21.83
N PHE A 59 -16.17 24.46 22.05
CA PHE A 59 -14.94 24.38 21.26
C PHE A 59 -14.30 22.98 21.34
N LEU A 60 -14.20 22.38 22.53
CA LEU A 60 -13.68 21.02 22.70
C LEU A 60 -14.54 19.96 22.02
N LEU A 61 -15.87 20.13 21.99
CA LEU A 61 -16.77 19.21 21.25
C LEU A 61 -16.53 19.30 19.74
N VAL A 62 -16.43 20.51 19.19
CA VAL A 62 -16.13 20.72 17.76
C VAL A 62 -14.74 20.21 17.41
N ALA A 63 -13.74 20.51 18.25
CA ALA A 63 -12.37 20.02 18.07
C ALA A 63 -12.30 18.49 18.12
N GLY A 64 -13.01 17.86 19.06
CA GLY A 64 -13.11 16.39 19.15
C GLY A 64 -13.70 15.77 17.88
N ALA A 65 -14.77 16.36 17.32
CA ALA A 65 -15.36 15.91 16.06
C ALA A 65 -14.43 16.12 14.86
N LEU A 66 -13.67 17.21 14.83
CA LEU A 66 -12.71 17.51 13.76
C LEU A 66 -11.52 16.54 13.80
N VAL A 67 -11.03 16.21 14.99
CA VAL A 67 -9.93 15.26 15.19
C VAL A 67 -10.29 13.87 14.68
N VAL A 68 -11.54 13.43 14.83
CA VAL A 68 -12.01 12.16 14.25
C VAL A 68 -11.95 12.15 12.72
N LYS A 69 -12.16 13.29 12.05
CA LYS A 69 -12.01 13.38 10.59
C LYS A 69 -10.55 13.44 10.15
N LEU A 70 -9.71 14.11 10.92
CA LEU A 70 -8.31 14.36 10.56
C LEU A 70 -7.40 13.16 10.83
N LEU A 71 -7.63 12.41 11.91
CA LEU A 71 -6.74 11.30 12.28
C LEU A 71 -6.67 10.18 11.23
N PRO A 72 -7.78 9.68 10.65
CA PRO A 72 -7.74 8.69 9.58
C PRO A 72 -7.02 9.21 8.33
N ALA A 73 -7.19 10.49 8.01
CA ALA A 73 -6.48 11.11 6.87
C ALA A 73 -4.95 11.16 7.10
N ILE A 74 -4.51 11.41 8.33
CA ILE A 74 -3.08 11.38 8.70
C ILE A 74 -2.52 9.96 8.65
N ASP A 75 -3.29 8.95 9.07
CA ASP A 75 -2.84 7.57 9.02
C ASP A 75 -2.82 7.00 7.59
N SER A 76 -3.78 7.38 6.74
CA SER A 76 -3.77 7.12 5.30
C SER A 76 -2.56 7.77 4.59
N ALA A 77 -2.21 9.01 4.98
CA ALA A 77 -0.99 9.66 4.49
C ALA A 77 0.29 8.94 4.97
N ARG A 78 0.28 8.32 6.16
CA ARG A 78 1.42 7.55 6.69
C ARG A 78 1.54 6.16 6.07
N SER A 79 0.44 5.44 5.82
CA SER A 79 0.49 4.18 5.08
C SER A 79 1.00 4.40 3.65
N SER A 80 0.66 5.54 3.05
CA SER A 80 1.22 6.01 1.77
C SER A 80 2.74 6.25 1.84
N ALA A 81 3.29 6.61 3.00
CA ALA A 81 4.75 6.76 3.18
C ALA A 81 5.50 5.40 3.17
N GLY A 82 4.85 4.31 3.61
CA GLY A 82 5.36 2.95 3.46
C GLY A 82 5.38 2.50 1.99
N SER A 83 4.35 2.86 1.21
CA SER A 83 4.35 2.70 -0.25
C SER A 83 5.45 3.51 -0.93
N GLY A 84 5.81 4.69 -0.41
CA GLY A 84 6.90 5.51 -0.93
C GLY A 84 8.26 4.80 -0.94
N TYR A 85 8.55 3.97 0.07
CA TYR A 85 9.80 3.20 0.09
C TYR A 85 9.75 2.03 -0.92
N CYS A 86 8.63 1.32 -1.04
CA CYS A 86 8.48 0.26 -2.06
C CYS A 86 8.58 0.83 -3.48
N LEU A 87 7.96 1.98 -3.74
CA LEU A 87 8.09 2.73 -5.00
C LEU A 87 9.53 3.17 -5.27
N TYR A 88 10.24 3.66 -4.25
CA TYR A 88 11.66 3.97 -4.39
C TYR A 88 12.46 2.71 -4.75
N GLN A 89 12.17 1.59 -4.10
CA GLN A 89 12.95 0.37 -4.26
C GLN A 89 12.75 -0.28 -5.64
N ILE A 90 11.50 -0.35 -6.11
CA ILE A 90 11.20 -0.80 -7.48
C ILE A 90 11.77 0.17 -8.53
N GLN A 91 11.80 1.48 -8.26
CA GLN A 91 12.45 2.46 -9.13
C GLN A 91 13.95 2.20 -9.24
N GLN A 92 14.63 1.86 -8.14
CA GLN A 92 16.06 1.52 -8.17
C GLN A 92 16.31 0.26 -9.01
N VAL A 93 15.45 -0.76 -8.90
CA VAL A 93 15.54 -1.96 -9.75
C VAL A 93 15.31 -1.61 -11.22
N ALA A 94 14.30 -0.77 -11.52
CA ALA A 94 14.04 -0.30 -12.88
C ALA A 94 15.26 0.41 -13.48
N LEU A 95 15.87 1.34 -12.73
CA LEU A 95 17.08 2.05 -13.14
C LEU A 95 18.27 1.10 -13.34
N ALA A 96 18.41 0.08 -12.49
CA ALA A 96 19.44 -0.94 -12.64
C ALA A 96 19.25 -1.75 -13.94
N VAL A 97 18.01 -2.11 -14.29
CA VAL A 97 17.70 -2.78 -15.56
C VAL A 97 18.04 -1.87 -16.75
N LEU A 98 17.63 -0.60 -16.71
CA LEU A 98 17.93 0.37 -17.77
C LEU A 98 19.45 0.60 -17.93
N ALA A 99 20.19 0.69 -16.83
CA ALA A 99 21.64 0.82 -16.85
C ALA A 99 22.32 -0.43 -17.44
N PHE A 100 21.81 -1.62 -17.13
CA PHE A 100 22.26 -2.86 -17.74
C PHE A 100 21.95 -2.88 -19.24
N ASP A 101 20.74 -2.49 -19.64
CA ASP A 101 20.32 -2.39 -21.05
C ASP A 101 21.24 -1.48 -21.84
N ALA A 102 21.49 -0.26 -21.34
CA ALA A 102 22.36 0.71 -21.98
C ALA A 102 23.81 0.19 -22.18
N ALA A 103 24.31 -0.63 -21.25
CA ALA A 103 25.65 -1.19 -21.32
C ALA A 103 25.74 -2.45 -22.21
N ASN A 104 24.65 -3.21 -22.37
CA ASN A 104 24.66 -4.54 -22.99
C ASN A 104 23.77 -4.69 -24.24
N GLY A 105 23.03 -3.64 -24.62
CA GLY A 105 22.12 -3.64 -25.77
C GLY A 105 20.83 -4.43 -25.57
N GLY A 106 20.43 -4.66 -24.32
CA GLY A 106 19.26 -5.45 -23.94
C GLY A 106 19.18 -5.68 -22.44
N PRO A 107 17.99 -5.94 -21.86
CA PRO A 107 17.86 -6.29 -20.45
C PRO A 107 18.64 -7.58 -20.12
N PRO A 108 18.90 -7.85 -18.83
CA PRO A 108 19.53 -9.10 -18.45
C PRO A 108 18.71 -10.30 -18.92
N SER A 109 19.38 -11.43 -19.18
CA SER A 109 18.66 -12.68 -19.46
C SER A 109 17.78 -13.03 -18.25
N PRO A 110 16.48 -13.32 -18.41
CA PRO A 110 15.58 -13.63 -17.29
C PRO A 110 16.10 -14.83 -16.49
N ILE A 111 16.69 -15.80 -17.20
CA ILE A 111 17.28 -17.01 -16.64
C ILE A 111 18.70 -17.14 -17.19
N VAL A 112 19.68 -17.25 -16.31
CA VAL A 112 21.06 -17.61 -16.66
C VAL A 112 21.13 -19.13 -16.73
N ARG A 113 21.53 -19.67 -17.89
CA ARG A 113 21.67 -21.12 -18.08
C ARG A 113 23.12 -21.53 -18.28
N SER A 114 23.46 -22.73 -17.84
CA SER A 114 24.75 -23.35 -18.15
C SER A 114 24.82 -23.74 -19.64
N GLY A 115 26.00 -24.11 -20.12
CA GLY A 115 26.16 -24.66 -21.47
C GLY A 115 25.36 -25.96 -21.73
N SER A 116 24.96 -26.68 -20.68
CA SER A 116 24.09 -27.86 -20.77
C SER A 116 22.60 -27.55 -20.64
N GLY A 117 22.23 -26.28 -20.46
CA GLY A 117 20.84 -25.83 -20.32
C GLY A 117 20.29 -25.83 -18.89
N GLU A 118 21.10 -26.17 -17.88
CA GLU A 118 20.71 -26.09 -16.46
C GLU A 118 20.47 -24.65 -16.05
N GLU A 119 19.38 -24.38 -15.32
CA GLU A 119 19.05 -23.03 -14.83
C GLU A 119 19.89 -22.70 -13.59
N LEU A 120 20.74 -21.68 -13.73
CA LEU A 120 21.71 -21.32 -12.71
C LEU A 120 21.22 -20.20 -11.81
N HIS A 121 20.82 -19.07 -12.38
CA HIS A 121 20.52 -17.84 -11.64
C HIS A 121 19.39 -17.03 -12.27
N SER A 122 18.69 -16.26 -11.43
CA SER A 122 17.82 -15.17 -11.86
C SER A 122 18.59 -14.00 -12.50
N TRP A 123 17.92 -13.21 -13.34
CA TRP A 123 18.39 -11.88 -13.80
C TRP A 123 18.82 -10.96 -12.65
N ARG A 124 18.18 -11.09 -11.48
CA ARG A 124 18.48 -10.34 -10.26
C ARG A 124 19.92 -10.56 -9.79
N THR A 125 20.51 -11.75 -9.98
CA THR A 125 21.91 -12.00 -9.66
C THR A 125 22.84 -11.13 -10.50
N LEU A 126 22.53 -10.93 -11.79
CA LEU A 126 23.31 -10.09 -12.70
C LEU A 126 23.23 -8.59 -12.36
N LEU A 127 22.14 -8.17 -11.73
CA LEU A 127 21.92 -6.78 -11.33
C LEU A 127 22.52 -6.40 -9.97
N LEU A 128 23.00 -7.36 -9.16
CA LEU A 128 23.58 -7.06 -7.85
C LEU A 128 24.61 -5.90 -7.88
N PRO A 129 25.56 -5.83 -8.84
CA PRO A 129 26.49 -4.70 -8.92
C PRO A 129 25.79 -3.35 -9.19
N HIS A 130 24.68 -3.36 -9.92
CA HIS A 130 23.90 -2.17 -10.28
C HIS A 130 23.01 -1.66 -9.14
N VAL A 131 22.69 -2.52 -8.18
CA VAL A 131 21.95 -2.15 -6.94
C VAL A 131 22.87 -2.00 -5.72
N GLY A 132 24.18 -1.87 -5.92
CA GLY A 132 25.15 -1.64 -4.84
C GLY A 132 25.61 -2.89 -4.07
N GLN A 133 25.19 -4.08 -4.50
CA GLN A 133 25.49 -5.37 -3.86
C GLN A 133 26.70 -6.10 -4.48
N ASN A 134 27.74 -5.36 -4.88
CA ASN A 134 28.93 -5.93 -5.53
C ASN A 134 29.69 -6.93 -4.64
N SER A 135 29.73 -6.70 -3.32
CA SER A 135 30.38 -7.61 -2.37
C SER A 135 29.67 -8.96 -2.26
N LEU A 136 28.34 -8.97 -2.42
CA LEU A 136 27.53 -10.19 -2.48
C LEU A 136 27.74 -10.90 -3.81
N TYR A 137 27.71 -10.15 -4.92
CA TYR A 137 27.93 -10.68 -6.27
C TYR A 137 29.25 -11.47 -6.37
N GLN A 138 30.34 -10.93 -5.82
CA GLN A 138 31.66 -11.58 -5.83
C GLN A 138 31.74 -12.89 -5.03
N ARG A 139 30.77 -13.16 -4.15
CA ARG A 139 30.70 -14.41 -3.37
C ARG A 139 29.95 -15.52 -4.09
N ILE A 140 29.24 -15.20 -5.18
CA ILE A 140 28.39 -16.14 -5.90
C ILE A 140 29.22 -16.78 -7.02
N ASP A 141 29.26 -18.10 -7.03
CA ASP A 141 29.80 -18.87 -8.14
C ASP A 141 28.74 -18.95 -9.25
N LEU A 142 28.88 -18.08 -10.26
CA LEU A 142 27.96 -17.98 -11.40
C LEU A 142 27.93 -19.23 -12.27
N THR A 143 28.88 -20.16 -12.10
CA THR A 143 28.93 -21.43 -12.84
C THR A 143 28.08 -22.53 -12.20
N LYS A 144 27.59 -22.32 -10.98
CA LYS A 144 26.75 -23.25 -10.23
C LYS A 144 25.35 -22.68 -10.00
N ALA A 145 24.38 -23.56 -9.82
CA ALA A 145 23.02 -23.15 -9.48
C ALA A 145 22.96 -22.32 -8.20
N TRP A 146 21.99 -21.41 -8.13
CA TRP A 146 21.76 -20.51 -6.99
C TRP A 146 21.58 -21.27 -5.67
N ASN A 147 20.90 -22.42 -5.69
CA ASN A 147 20.62 -23.25 -4.52
C ASN A 147 21.72 -24.28 -4.20
N ALA A 148 22.79 -24.33 -5.01
CA ALA A 148 23.90 -25.23 -4.80
C ALA A 148 24.58 -24.94 -3.45
N PRO A 149 25.19 -25.95 -2.79
CA PRO A 149 25.86 -25.76 -1.50
C PRO A 149 26.88 -24.61 -1.49
N ALA A 150 27.55 -24.35 -2.61
CA ALA A 150 28.51 -23.26 -2.77
C ALA A 150 27.88 -21.86 -2.71
N ASN A 151 26.63 -21.71 -3.17
CA ASN A 151 25.95 -20.42 -3.30
C ASN A 151 24.94 -20.16 -2.18
N ARG A 152 24.44 -21.21 -1.53
CA ARG A 152 23.35 -21.14 -0.54
C ARG A 152 23.56 -20.08 0.56
N ALA A 153 24.78 -19.98 1.10
CA ALA A 153 25.09 -19.00 2.14
C ALA A 153 24.95 -17.55 1.65
N ALA A 154 25.26 -17.28 0.38
CA ALA A 154 25.12 -15.97 -0.22
C ALA A 154 23.66 -15.71 -0.65
N THR A 155 22.99 -16.69 -1.26
CA THR A 155 21.63 -16.52 -1.80
C THR A 155 20.55 -16.47 -0.74
N SER A 156 20.80 -17.00 0.46
CA SER A 156 19.90 -16.86 1.61
C SER A 156 20.01 -15.51 2.33
N LEU A 157 20.93 -14.63 1.93
CA LEU A 157 20.98 -13.28 2.49
C LEU A 157 19.86 -12.43 1.89
N PRO A 158 19.17 -11.61 2.71
CA PRO A 158 18.19 -10.68 2.20
C PRO A 158 18.87 -9.58 1.37
N VAL A 159 18.30 -9.31 0.20
CA VAL A 159 18.62 -8.13 -0.62
C VAL A 159 17.42 -7.20 -0.51
N GLU A 160 17.53 -6.18 0.34
CA GLU A 160 16.42 -5.24 0.58
C GLU A 160 16.02 -4.52 -0.72
N GLU A 161 16.96 -4.42 -1.68
CA GLU A 161 16.71 -3.80 -2.96
C GLU A 161 15.73 -4.55 -3.88
N TYR A 162 15.49 -5.84 -3.62
CA TYR A 162 14.58 -6.65 -4.42
C TYR A 162 13.23 -6.89 -3.78
N ARG A 163 12.89 -6.15 -2.72
CA ARG A 163 11.61 -6.30 -2.02
C ARG A 163 10.93 -4.99 -1.70
N CYS A 164 9.61 -5.09 -1.55
CA CYS A 164 8.84 -4.04 -0.90
C CYS A 164 9.03 -4.11 0.62
N SER A 165 9.21 -2.96 1.27
CA SER A 165 9.29 -2.83 2.74
C SER A 165 8.02 -3.23 3.48
N ALA A 166 6.89 -3.37 2.79
CA ALA A 166 5.66 -3.93 3.37
C ALA A 166 5.71 -5.46 3.48
N ALA A 167 6.62 -6.13 2.75
CA ALA A 167 6.87 -7.57 2.90
C ALA A 167 7.59 -7.89 4.22
N LYS A 168 7.60 -9.16 4.61
CA LYS A 168 8.19 -9.61 5.87
C LYS A 168 9.71 -9.29 5.93
N PRO A 169 10.20 -8.62 6.98
CA PRO A 169 11.62 -8.29 7.10
C PRO A 169 12.54 -9.52 7.14
N GLY A 170 13.73 -9.40 6.55
CA GLY A 170 14.81 -10.39 6.65
C GLY A 170 14.67 -11.60 5.72
N SER A 171 13.82 -11.54 4.70
CA SER A 171 13.24 -12.75 4.09
C SER A 171 13.90 -13.36 2.83
N SER A 172 15.06 -13.01 2.27
CA SER A 172 15.53 -13.45 0.91
C SER A 172 14.56 -13.57 -0.30
N THR A 173 13.25 -13.38 -0.13
CA THR A 173 12.26 -13.35 -1.19
C THR A 173 12.27 -12.00 -1.90
N THR A 174 11.81 -12.02 -3.14
CA THR A 174 11.67 -10.84 -3.99
C THR A 174 10.20 -10.45 -4.18
N SER A 175 9.96 -9.17 -4.41
CA SER A 175 8.64 -8.62 -4.73
C SER A 175 8.50 -8.15 -6.18
N TYR A 176 9.58 -8.13 -6.97
CA TYR A 176 9.57 -7.48 -8.30
C TYR A 176 9.86 -8.50 -9.37
N HIS A 177 8.89 -8.81 -10.21
CA HIS A 177 8.95 -9.92 -11.16
C HIS A 177 8.98 -9.46 -12.61
N ALA A 178 9.84 -10.10 -13.39
CA ALA A 178 9.82 -10.03 -14.85
C ALA A 178 8.66 -10.86 -15.41
N ILE A 179 8.28 -10.59 -16.67
CA ILE A 179 7.29 -11.38 -17.40
C ILE A 179 8.01 -12.13 -18.51
N VAL A 180 8.26 -13.42 -18.32
CA VAL A 180 9.12 -14.23 -19.20
C VAL A 180 8.29 -14.88 -20.30
N ASP A 181 8.40 -14.35 -21.52
CA ASP A 181 7.75 -14.86 -22.74
C ASP A 181 8.45 -14.26 -23.97
N ASP A 182 8.32 -14.91 -25.14
CA ASP A 182 8.93 -14.43 -26.38
C ASP A 182 8.32 -13.12 -26.90
N ARG A 183 7.12 -12.76 -26.42
CA ARG A 183 6.40 -11.53 -26.79
C ARG A 183 6.74 -10.32 -25.92
N THR A 184 7.46 -10.51 -24.81
CA THR A 184 7.73 -9.45 -23.84
C THR A 184 9.15 -8.89 -24.00
N VAL A 185 9.47 -7.86 -23.22
CA VAL A 185 10.84 -7.32 -23.16
C VAL A 185 11.85 -8.29 -22.54
N TRP A 186 11.39 -9.31 -21.81
CA TRP A 186 12.23 -10.35 -21.20
C TRP A 186 12.34 -11.61 -22.05
N SER A 187 12.12 -11.52 -23.35
CA SER A 187 12.32 -12.65 -24.25
C SER A 187 13.78 -13.12 -24.27
N ALA A 188 14.00 -14.36 -24.73
CA ALA A 188 15.36 -14.87 -24.95
C ALA A 188 16.13 -14.06 -26.01
N LYS A 189 15.42 -13.33 -26.87
CA LYS A 189 15.99 -12.44 -27.88
C LYS A 189 16.21 -11.07 -27.26
N LYS A 190 17.45 -10.80 -26.84
CA LYS A 190 17.84 -9.50 -26.32
C LYS A 190 17.49 -8.40 -27.33
N THR A 191 16.54 -7.55 -26.93
CA THR A 191 16.12 -6.36 -27.66
C THR A 191 16.31 -5.19 -26.72
N SER A 192 16.95 -4.12 -27.19
CA SER A 192 17.14 -2.94 -26.34
C SER A 192 15.79 -2.32 -26.01
N LEU A 193 15.61 -1.94 -24.74
CA LEU A 193 14.40 -1.29 -24.27
C LEU A 193 14.11 0.03 -25.01
N ALA A 194 15.14 0.73 -25.49
CA ALA A 194 14.99 1.94 -26.30
C ALA A 194 14.44 1.69 -27.72
N SER A 195 14.42 0.43 -28.17
CA SER A 195 14.04 0.03 -29.53
C SER A 195 12.72 -0.75 -29.60
N ILE A 196 11.93 -0.73 -28.52
CA ILE A 196 10.63 -1.42 -28.44
C ILE A 196 9.66 -0.83 -29.47
N PRO A 197 9.14 -1.64 -30.42
CA PRO A 197 8.21 -1.18 -31.45
C PRO A 197 6.97 -0.45 -30.93
N ASP A 198 6.34 -0.99 -29.88
CA ASP A 198 5.10 -0.41 -29.30
C ASP A 198 5.37 0.80 -28.39
N GLY A 199 6.65 1.14 -28.18
CA GLY A 199 7.13 2.23 -27.34
C GLY A 199 7.37 1.82 -25.89
N ALA A 200 8.52 2.21 -25.34
CA ALA A 200 8.92 1.83 -23.99
C ALA A 200 7.96 2.30 -22.87
N ALA A 201 7.26 3.42 -23.09
CA ALA A 201 6.26 3.95 -22.16
C ALA A 201 4.92 3.19 -22.19
N ASN A 202 4.71 2.29 -23.15
CA ASN A 202 3.47 1.50 -23.29
C ASN A 202 3.69 0.00 -23.01
N THR A 203 4.91 -0.41 -22.67
CA THR A 203 5.23 -1.82 -22.41
C THR A 203 5.66 -2.01 -20.95
N ILE A 204 4.90 -2.84 -20.21
CA ILE A 204 5.24 -3.26 -18.86
C ILE A 204 6.46 -4.18 -18.90
N MET A 205 7.45 -3.83 -18.08
CA MET A 205 8.67 -4.60 -17.88
C MET A 205 8.66 -5.37 -16.56
N LEU A 206 8.17 -4.79 -15.46
CA LEU A 206 8.14 -5.46 -14.15
C LEU A 206 6.77 -5.33 -13.50
N ILE A 207 6.37 -6.33 -12.74
CA ILE A 207 5.19 -6.31 -11.89
C ILE A 207 5.60 -6.57 -10.44
N GLU A 208 5.11 -5.75 -9.52
CA GLU A 208 5.24 -6.03 -8.10
C GLU A 208 4.24 -7.10 -7.66
N ALA A 209 4.72 -8.23 -7.14
CA ALA A 209 3.89 -9.29 -6.58
C ALA A 209 4.65 -10.08 -5.50
N ASP A 210 3.97 -10.58 -4.47
CA ASP A 210 4.53 -11.53 -3.51
C ASP A 210 4.24 -12.97 -3.96
N LEU A 211 5.20 -13.59 -4.65
CA LEU A 211 5.12 -14.98 -5.12
C LEU A 211 5.85 -15.97 -4.19
N GLY A 212 6.48 -15.46 -3.12
CA GLY A 212 7.36 -16.23 -2.25
C GLY A 212 8.60 -16.81 -2.95
N ALA A 213 9.01 -16.25 -4.09
CA ALA A 213 10.21 -16.68 -4.80
C ALA A 213 11.47 -16.06 -4.18
N GLU A 214 12.55 -16.84 -4.07
CA GLU A 214 13.84 -16.36 -3.60
C GLU A 214 14.46 -15.43 -4.66
N TRP A 215 15.16 -14.35 -4.27
CA TRP A 215 15.69 -13.40 -5.26
C TRP A 215 16.69 -14.02 -6.25
N ALA A 216 17.40 -15.08 -5.85
CA ALA A 216 18.37 -15.76 -6.71
C ALA A 216 17.74 -16.87 -7.58
N GLU A 217 16.52 -17.30 -7.24
CA GLU A 217 15.78 -18.33 -7.95
C GLU A 217 15.28 -17.78 -9.30
N PRO A 218 15.49 -18.49 -10.42
CA PRO A 218 15.00 -18.09 -11.75
C PRO A 218 13.48 -18.31 -11.88
N ARG A 219 12.69 -17.79 -10.94
CA ARG A 219 11.24 -17.88 -10.90
C ARG A 219 10.63 -16.48 -11.05
N ASP A 220 9.96 -16.28 -12.17
CA ASP A 220 9.31 -15.03 -12.57
C ASP A 220 7.93 -15.35 -13.17
N LEU A 221 7.15 -14.33 -13.52
CA LEU A 221 5.80 -14.52 -14.06
C LEU A 221 5.87 -15.05 -15.49
N SER A 222 5.08 -16.08 -15.80
CA SER A 222 4.73 -16.38 -17.18
C SER A 222 3.79 -15.30 -17.74
N PHE A 223 3.66 -15.23 -19.07
CA PHE A 223 2.70 -14.31 -19.70
C PHE A 223 1.27 -14.51 -19.20
N VAL A 224 0.84 -15.78 -19.05
CA VAL A 224 -0.52 -16.10 -18.60
C VAL A 224 -0.73 -15.66 -17.15
N GLU A 225 0.22 -15.94 -16.25
CA GLU A 225 0.15 -15.49 -14.86
C GLU A 225 0.13 -13.98 -14.73
N ALA A 226 0.91 -13.26 -15.55
CA ALA A 226 0.91 -11.81 -15.58
C ALA A 226 -0.44 -11.25 -16.06
N VAL A 227 -1.04 -11.81 -17.12
CA VAL A 227 -2.38 -11.41 -17.58
C VAL A 227 -3.44 -11.70 -16.50
N ASP A 228 -3.40 -12.87 -15.88
CA ASP A 228 -4.36 -13.26 -14.85
C ASP A 228 -4.22 -12.37 -13.59
N LEU A 229 -3.00 -11.93 -13.28
CA LEU A 229 -2.76 -10.94 -12.24
C LEU A 229 -3.32 -9.57 -12.63
N LEU A 230 -3.03 -9.06 -13.84
CA LEU A 230 -3.52 -7.74 -14.27
C LEU A 230 -5.04 -7.66 -14.46
N THR A 231 -5.68 -8.78 -14.81
CA THR A 231 -7.13 -8.88 -15.00
C THR A 231 -7.88 -9.25 -13.71
N GLY A 232 -7.17 -9.51 -12.61
CA GLY A 232 -7.77 -9.88 -11.32
C GLY A 232 -8.40 -11.28 -11.29
N ALA A 233 -8.04 -12.15 -12.23
CA ALA A 233 -8.40 -13.57 -12.20
C ALA A 233 -7.74 -14.27 -10.99
N ILE A 234 -6.61 -13.75 -10.52
CA ILE A 234 -5.97 -14.15 -9.26
C ILE A 234 -6.30 -13.11 -8.19
N GLU A 235 -6.61 -13.54 -6.96
CA GLU A 235 -6.89 -12.62 -5.85
C GLU A 235 -5.67 -11.73 -5.54
N TRP A 236 -5.81 -10.43 -5.81
CA TRP A 236 -4.77 -9.44 -5.53
C TRP A 236 -4.40 -9.35 -4.06
N ARG A 237 -5.34 -9.62 -3.14
CA ARG A 237 -5.06 -9.56 -1.69
C ARG A 237 -3.96 -10.51 -1.23
N SER A 238 -3.75 -11.59 -1.98
CA SER A 238 -2.74 -12.60 -1.66
C SER A 238 -1.37 -12.30 -2.28
N HIS A 239 -1.31 -11.34 -3.20
CA HIS A 239 -0.12 -11.07 -4.03
C HIS A 239 0.31 -9.60 -4.01
N SER A 240 -0.56 -8.68 -3.60
CA SER A 240 -0.24 -7.26 -3.43
C SER A 240 0.08 -6.97 -1.97
N SER A 241 1.21 -6.31 -1.76
CA SER A 241 1.60 -5.77 -0.46
C SER A 241 0.96 -4.40 -0.18
N HIS A 242 0.13 -3.89 -1.09
CA HIS A 242 -0.36 -2.52 -1.08
C HIS A 242 -1.88 -2.42 -1.17
N THR A 243 -2.42 -1.48 -0.42
CA THR A 243 -3.84 -1.11 -0.52
C THR A 243 -3.97 0.39 -0.65
N TRP A 244 -4.94 0.80 -1.45
CA TRP A 244 -5.40 2.18 -1.56
C TRP A 244 -6.58 2.38 -0.63
N ASP A 245 -6.47 3.37 0.26
CA ASP A 245 -7.54 3.76 1.16
C ASP A 245 -8.40 4.84 0.49
N HIS A 246 -9.67 4.52 0.22
CA HIS A 246 -10.62 5.43 -0.42
C HIS A 246 -11.25 6.45 0.53
N SER A 247 -10.83 6.50 1.81
CA SER A 247 -11.30 7.35 2.92
C SER A 247 -12.05 6.56 4.00
N LEU A 248 -12.44 7.26 5.08
CA LEU A 248 -12.95 6.73 6.34
C LEU A 248 -14.09 5.70 6.20
N PHE A 249 -14.92 5.81 5.16
CA PHE A 249 -16.13 4.99 5.00
C PHE A 249 -16.02 3.88 3.97
N TYR A 250 -14.83 3.66 3.40
CA TYR A 250 -14.65 2.69 2.33
C TYR A 250 -13.71 1.57 2.76
N HIS A 251 -13.91 0.40 2.16
CA HIS A 251 -12.95 -0.69 2.24
C HIS A 251 -11.69 -0.32 1.45
N PRO A 252 -10.47 -0.56 2.00
CA PRO A 252 -9.25 -0.46 1.23
C PRO A 252 -9.27 -1.43 0.04
N ALA A 253 -8.84 -0.95 -1.12
CA ALA A 253 -8.74 -1.76 -2.34
C ALA A 253 -7.28 -2.15 -2.58
N PRO A 254 -6.95 -3.39 -2.95
CA PRO A 254 -5.58 -3.74 -3.31
C PRO A 254 -5.14 -2.96 -4.55
N VAL A 255 -3.85 -2.62 -4.62
CA VAL A 255 -3.26 -1.96 -5.79
C VAL A 255 -2.00 -2.70 -6.25
N LEU A 256 -1.71 -2.61 -7.53
CA LEU A 256 -0.52 -3.23 -8.11
C LEU A 256 0.41 -2.14 -8.65
N HIS A 257 1.70 -2.22 -8.32
CA HIS A 257 2.71 -1.37 -8.95
C HIS A 257 3.31 -2.12 -10.13
N VAL A 258 3.37 -1.43 -11.27
CA VAL A 258 3.99 -1.94 -12.50
C VAL A 258 5.01 -0.93 -12.99
N VAL A 259 6.10 -1.44 -13.58
CA VAL A 259 7.16 -0.63 -14.15
C VAL A 259 7.12 -0.79 -15.66
N PHE A 260 7.20 0.32 -16.37
CA PHE A 260 7.30 0.35 -17.83
C PHE A 260 8.75 0.27 -18.29
N ALA A 261 8.95 -0.09 -19.55
CA ALA A 261 10.27 -0.27 -20.13
C ALA A 261 11.08 1.03 -20.25
N ASP A 262 10.47 2.21 -20.08
CA ASP A 262 11.15 3.49 -19.93
C ASP A 262 11.54 3.82 -18.46
N GLY A 263 11.14 2.97 -17.52
CA GLY A 263 11.43 3.09 -16.09
C GLY A 263 10.40 3.87 -15.28
N HIS A 264 9.30 4.35 -15.86
CA HIS A 264 8.25 4.97 -15.06
C HIS A 264 7.39 3.90 -14.35
N ILE A 265 6.85 4.27 -13.20
CA ILE A 265 5.99 3.39 -12.39
C ILE A 265 4.54 3.85 -12.53
N SER A 266 3.65 2.91 -12.80
CA SER A 266 2.20 3.12 -12.73
C SER A 266 1.59 2.29 -11.60
N THR A 267 0.50 2.81 -11.04
CA THR A 267 -0.29 2.09 -10.02
C THR A 267 -1.62 1.70 -10.62
N ILE A 268 -1.84 0.39 -10.72
CA ILE A 268 -3.10 -0.17 -11.19
C ILE A 268 -4.04 -0.30 -9.99
N ARG A 269 -5.17 0.42 -10.03
CA ARG A 269 -6.16 0.51 -8.94
C ARG A 269 -7.41 -0.34 -9.18
N GLY A 270 -7.34 -1.26 -10.13
CA GLY A 270 -8.44 -2.14 -10.53
C GLY A 270 -8.03 -3.09 -11.63
N THR A 271 -8.94 -3.90 -12.11
CA THR A 271 -8.65 -4.91 -13.13
C THR A 271 -8.58 -4.29 -14.52
N LEU A 272 -7.61 -4.72 -15.33
CA LEU A 272 -7.57 -4.41 -16.77
C LEU A 272 -8.45 -5.39 -17.55
N SER A 273 -8.90 -4.99 -18.74
CA SER A 273 -9.43 -5.98 -19.70
C SER A 273 -8.30 -6.92 -20.13
N ARG A 274 -8.63 -8.13 -20.58
CA ARG A 274 -7.62 -9.10 -21.03
C ARG A 274 -6.81 -8.55 -22.21
N GLU A 275 -7.49 -7.94 -23.18
CA GLU A 275 -6.86 -7.34 -24.36
C GLU A 275 -5.88 -6.24 -23.95
N THR A 276 -6.31 -5.40 -23.00
CA THR A 276 -5.55 -4.28 -22.45
C THR A 276 -4.31 -4.77 -21.69
N ALA A 277 -4.45 -5.82 -20.87
CA ALA A 277 -3.34 -6.44 -20.16
C ALA A 277 -2.34 -7.10 -21.12
N GLU A 278 -2.82 -7.83 -22.12
CA GLU A 278 -1.97 -8.50 -23.12
C GLU A 278 -1.17 -7.47 -23.92
N ALA A 279 -1.82 -6.42 -24.41
CA ALA A 279 -1.17 -5.38 -25.20
C ALA A 279 -0.10 -4.60 -24.41
N LEU A 280 -0.29 -4.37 -23.09
CA LEU A 280 0.75 -3.79 -22.24
C LEU A 280 1.95 -4.71 -21.99
N LEU A 281 1.75 -6.02 -22.03
CA LEU A 281 2.83 -6.99 -21.78
C LEU A 281 3.64 -7.25 -23.05
N THR A 282 3.05 -7.08 -24.23
CA THR A 282 3.72 -7.27 -25.51
C THR A 282 4.58 -6.07 -25.90
N CYS A 283 5.74 -6.33 -26.51
CA CYS A 283 6.64 -5.29 -27.00
C CYS A 283 6.47 -4.99 -28.50
N ASN A 284 5.73 -5.85 -29.23
CA ASN A 284 5.57 -5.81 -30.68
C ASN A 284 4.17 -6.23 -31.18
N GLY A 285 3.13 -6.01 -30.38
CA GLY A 285 1.74 -6.29 -30.71
C GLY A 285 1.14 -5.31 -31.74
N GLY A 286 1.63 -4.07 -31.78
CA GLY A 286 1.18 -3.06 -32.74
C GLY A 286 -0.22 -2.50 -32.47
N GLU A 287 -0.81 -2.80 -31.30
CA GLU A 287 -2.11 -2.24 -30.91
C GLU A 287 -2.00 -0.75 -30.55
N THR A 288 -3.03 0.03 -30.91
CA THR A 288 -3.15 1.42 -30.43
C THR A 288 -4.03 1.42 -29.20
N ILE A 289 -3.46 1.70 -28.03
CA ILE A 289 -4.19 1.60 -26.78
C ILE A 289 -4.52 3.00 -26.24
N GLY A 290 -5.80 3.30 -26.08
CA GLY A 290 -6.26 4.43 -25.28
C GLY A 290 -6.17 4.03 -23.82
N PHE A 291 -5.13 4.46 -23.10
CA PHE A 291 -4.92 4.08 -21.71
C PHE A 291 -5.17 5.24 -20.76
N ASP A 292 -6.17 5.07 -19.89
CA ASP A 292 -6.25 5.78 -18.62
C ASP A 292 -6.32 4.77 -17.48
N PHE A 293 -5.25 4.66 -16.69
CA PHE A 293 -5.20 3.80 -15.49
C PHE A 293 -6.24 4.20 -14.43
N GLN A 294 -6.88 5.37 -14.57
CA GLN A 294 -7.98 5.79 -13.71
C GLN A 294 -9.35 5.27 -14.15
N GLU A 295 -9.60 5.00 -15.43
CA GLU A 295 -10.96 4.70 -15.94
C GLU A 295 -11.51 3.36 -15.44
N ASN A 296 -10.64 2.38 -15.13
CA ASN A 296 -11.03 1.05 -14.65
C ASN A 296 -10.78 0.84 -13.15
N ALA A 297 -10.59 1.91 -12.37
CA ALA A 297 -10.44 1.77 -10.93
C ALA A 297 -11.70 1.12 -10.32
N VAL A 298 -11.52 0.12 -9.46
CA VAL A 298 -12.64 -0.55 -8.80
C VAL A 298 -13.45 0.49 -8.03
N GLU A 299 -14.78 0.52 -8.26
CA GLU A 299 -15.65 1.40 -7.50
C GLU A 299 -15.50 1.10 -6.00
N PRO A 300 -15.19 2.11 -5.17
CA PRO A 300 -14.91 1.87 -3.77
C PRO A 300 -16.16 1.42 -3.03
N GLN A 301 -16.07 0.25 -2.39
CA GLN A 301 -17.19 -0.31 -1.62
C GLN A 301 -17.28 0.32 -0.24
N LEU A 302 -18.50 0.69 0.16
CA LEU A 302 -18.78 1.27 1.48
C LEU A 302 -18.60 0.21 2.58
N ASP A 303 -17.87 0.58 3.62
CA ASP A 303 -17.76 -0.17 4.87
C ASP A 303 -18.88 0.27 5.81
N HIS A 304 -20.03 -0.42 5.74
CA HIS A 304 -21.18 -0.14 6.59
C HIS A 304 -20.86 -0.28 8.09
N GLY A 305 -19.87 -1.09 8.46
CA GLY A 305 -19.40 -1.21 9.84
C GLY A 305 -18.75 0.08 10.32
N ARG A 306 -17.83 0.65 9.55
CA ARG A 306 -17.22 1.96 9.85
C ARG A 306 -18.25 3.08 9.91
N ILE A 307 -19.24 3.07 9.01
CA ILE A 307 -20.35 4.04 9.02
C ILE A 307 -21.18 3.90 10.31
N ALA A 308 -21.53 2.68 10.71
CA ALA A 308 -22.30 2.44 11.93
C ALA A 308 -21.54 2.88 13.19
N VAL A 309 -20.24 2.58 13.27
CA VAL A 309 -19.36 2.98 14.37
C VAL A 309 -19.22 4.51 14.44
N PHE A 310 -19.00 5.17 13.30
CA PHE A 310 -18.95 6.63 13.24
C PHE A 310 -20.29 7.29 13.61
N THR A 311 -21.41 6.68 13.20
CA THR A 311 -22.75 7.14 13.58
C THR A 311 -22.97 7.01 15.09
N ALA A 312 -22.57 5.89 15.69
CA ALA A 312 -22.62 5.69 17.13
C ALA A 312 -21.74 6.70 17.87
N PHE A 313 -20.56 7.05 17.33
CA PHE A 313 -19.69 8.08 17.89
C PHE A 313 -20.40 9.43 17.94
N CYS A 314 -21.01 9.84 16.82
CA CYS A 314 -21.76 11.10 16.73
C CYS A 314 -22.93 11.14 17.72
N LEU A 315 -23.70 10.04 17.83
CA LEU A 315 -24.83 9.95 18.74
C LEU A 315 -24.39 10.00 20.22
N LEU A 316 -23.36 9.24 20.60
CA LEU A 316 -22.82 9.27 21.96
C LEU A 316 -22.22 10.63 22.29
N SER A 317 -21.51 11.26 21.36
CA SER A 317 -20.92 12.59 21.55
C SER A 317 -21.97 13.67 21.83
N LEU A 318 -23.23 13.46 21.44
CA LEU A 318 -24.34 14.38 21.69
C LEU A 318 -25.28 13.92 22.82
N ALA A 319 -25.15 12.69 23.32
CA ALA A 319 -26.07 12.10 24.30
C ALA A 319 -26.27 12.96 25.58
N PRO A 320 -25.23 13.60 26.16
CA PRO A 320 -25.41 14.43 27.35
C PRO A 320 -26.15 15.75 27.10
N ALA A 321 -26.40 16.14 25.84
CA ALA A 321 -27.13 17.36 25.49
C ALA A 321 -28.53 17.39 26.10
N ARG A 322 -29.22 16.24 26.10
CA ARG A 322 -30.56 16.14 26.68
C ARG A 322 -30.58 16.54 28.15
N TRP A 323 -29.55 16.18 28.92
CA TRP A 323 -29.42 16.56 30.34
C TRP A 323 -29.02 18.02 30.53
N ALA A 324 -28.24 18.57 29.59
CA ALA A 324 -27.90 20.00 29.59
C ALA A 324 -29.14 20.87 29.39
N PHE A 325 -30.01 20.48 28.45
CA PHE A 325 -31.22 21.23 28.12
C PHE A 325 -32.32 21.04 29.17
N SER A 326 -32.51 19.84 29.73
CA SER A 326 -33.55 19.61 30.76
C SER A 326 -33.31 20.40 32.06
N ARG A 327 -32.04 20.54 32.48
CA ARG A 327 -31.67 21.35 33.66
C ARG A 327 -31.96 22.84 33.51
N ARG A 328 -32.04 23.34 32.27
CA ARG A 328 -32.33 24.76 32.00
C ARG A 328 -33.81 25.07 32.22
N VAL A 329 -34.68 24.16 31.80
CA VAL A 329 -36.14 24.29 31.96
C VAL A 329 -36.55 24.25 33.44
N GLU A 330 -35.88 23.44 34.26
CA GLU A 330 -36.14 23.35 35.70
C GLU A 330 -35.56 24.52 36.54
N GLY A 331 -34.63 25.29 35.98
CA GLY A 331 -34.01 26.44 36.68
C GLY A 331 -34.63 27.80 36.34
N GLU A 332 -35.56 27.84 35.39
CA GLU A 332 -36.34 29.03 35.01
C GLU A 332 -37.79 29.00 35.53
N ALA A 333 -38.17 27.95 36.28
CA ALA A 333 -39.43 27.83 37.04
C ALA A 333 -39.20 28.12 38.53
#